data_AF-A0A6C0DMF7-F1
#
_entry.id   AF-A0A6C0DMF7-F1
#
_cell.length_a   1.000
_cell.length_b   1.000
_cell.length_c   1.000
_cell.angle_alpha   90.00
_cell.angle_beta   90.00
_cell.angle_gamma   90.00
#
_symmetry.space_group_name_H-M   'P 1'
#
loop_
_entity.id
_entity.type
_entity.pdbx_description
1 polymer ?
#
loop_
_entity_poly.entity_id
_entity_poly.type
_entity_poly.pdbx_seq_one_letter_code
_entity_poly.pdbx_strand_id
1 'polypeptide(L)'
;MVSKLYGFFKNVFSIVGIYIIWIILHYVSSQLYINLCVPTGLYGLVMSPILAPSLHCQTLRWCIYNGGNAITHMWLTFGSWLVAKLILK
;
A
#
# COMPACT_ATOMS: atom_id res chain seq x y z
N MET A 1 -2.30 -35.13 -8.81
CA MET A 1 -1.62 -34.00 -9.49
C MET A 1 -2.44 -32.70 -9.39
N VAL A 2 -3.74 -32.73 -9.73
CA VAL A 2 -4.66 -31.58 -9.66
C VAL A 2 -4.79 -30.97 -8.24
N SER A 3 -4.84 -31.78 -7.19
CA SER A 3 -4.99 -31.31 -5.79
C SER A 3 -3.78 -30.52 -5.26
N LYS A 4 -2.54 -30.91 -5.64
CA LYS A 4 -1.31 -30.17 -5.29
C LYS A 4 -1.25 -28.82 -6.00
N LEU A 5 -1.68 -28.78 -7.27
CA LEU A 5 -1.73 -27.55 -8.06
C LEU A 5 -2.75 -26.56 -7.49
N TYR A 6 -3.94 -27.04 -7.12
CA TYR A 6 -4.98 -26.22 -6.45
C TYR A 6 -4.49 -25.65 -5.11
N GLY A 7 -3.82 -26.47 -4.28
CA GLY A 7 -3.23 -26.01 -3.02
C GLY A 7 -2.16 -24.94 -3.22
N PHE A 8 -1.31 -25.08 -4.25
CA PHE A 8 -0.29 -24.09 -4.58
C PHE A 8 -0.90 -22.75 -5.00
N PHE A 9 -1.85 -22.75 -5.94
CA PHE A 9 -2.52 -21.52 -6.38
C PHE A 9 -3.29 -20.84 -5.24
N LYS A 10 -3.94 -21.60 -4.36
CA LYS A 10 -4.61 -21.06 -3.16
C LYS A 10 -3.64 -20.31 -2.24
N ASN A 11 -2.45 -20.88 -2.02
CA ASN A 11 -1.44 -20.27 -1.15
C ASN A 11 -0.83 -19.01 -1.78
N VAL A 12 -0.51 -19.05 -3.08
CA VAL A 12 0.01 -17.88 -3.80
C VAL A 12 -1.03 -16.76 -3.83
N PHE A 13 -2.28 -17.08 -4.12
CA PHE A 13 -3.36 -16.10 -4.14
C PHE A 13 -3.60 -15.48 -2.76
N SER A 14 -3.47 -16.26 -1.68
CA SER A 14 -3.55 -15.75 -0.31
C SER A 14 -2.43 -14.76 0.02
N ILE A 15 -1.22 -14.96 -0.51
CA ILE A 15 -0.07 -14.09 -0.27
C ILE A 15 -0.14 -12.83 -1.13
N VAL A 16 -0.51 -12.97 -2.41
CA VAL A 16 -0.54 -11.84 -3.35
C VAL A 16 -1.77 -10.95 -3.14
N GLY A 17 -2.91 -11.53 -2.72
CA GLY A 17 -4.16 -10.81 -2.56
C GLY A 17 -4.09 -9.66 -1.57
N ILE A 18 -3.40 -9.83 -0.43
CA ILE A 18 -3.26 -8.77 0.57
C ILE A 18 -2.45 -7.58 0.03
N TYR A 19 -1.43 -7.83 -0.79
CA TYR A 19 -0.62 -6.75 -1.38
C TYR A 19 -1.38 -5.97 -2.45
N ILE A 20 -2.22 -6.64 -3.25
CA ILE A 20 -3.09 -5.96 -4.22
C ILE A 20 -4.03 -4.97 -3.49
N ILE A 21 -4.63 -5.40 -2.38
CA ILE A 21 -5.50 -4.54 -1.57
C ILE A 21 -4.73 -3.31 -1.07
N TRP A 22 -3.52 -3.50 -0.54
CA TRP A 22 -2.68 -2.39 -0.08
C TRP A 22 -2.27 -1.43 -1.20
N ILE A 23 -1.98 -1.94 -2.40
CA ILE A 23 -1.67 -1.11 -3.57
C ILE A 23 -2.88 -0.23 -3.95
N ILE A 24 -4.07 -0.82 -4.02
CA ILE A 24 -5.30 -0.08 -4.34
C ILE A 24 -5.59 0.96 -3.25
N LEU A 25 -5.52 0.57 -1.96
CA LEU A 25 -5.73 1.48 -0.84
C LEU A 25 -4.73 2.64 -0.85
N HIS A 26 -3.45 2.37 -1.05
CA HIS A 26 -2.40 3.39 -1.11
C HIS A 26 -2.65 4.37 -2.26
N TYR A 27 -2.98 3.86 -3.46
CA TYR A 27 -3.28 4.69 -4.62
C TYR A 27 -4.50 5.58 -4.40
N VAL A 28 -5.65 4.98 -4.04
CA VAL A 28 -6.91 5.71 -3.86
C VAL A 28 -6.80 6.72 -2.73
N SER A 29 -6.19 6.35 -1.60
CA SER A 29 -6.02 7.28 -0.47
C SER A 29 -5.13 8.47 -0.82
N SER A 30 -4.06 8.25 -1.59
CA SER A 30 -3.18 9.33 -2.08
C SER A 30 -3.94 10.31 -2.97
N GLN A 31 -4.76 9.80 -3.90
CA GLN A 31 -5.57 10.64 -4.78
C GLN A 31 -6.67 11.40 -4.02
N LEU A 32 -7.32 10.78 -3.04
CA LEU A 32 -8.30 11.47 -2.21
C LEU A 32 -7.65 12.54 -1.32
N TYR A 33 -6.45 12.29 -0.81
CA TYR A 33 -5.75 13.23 0.06
C TYR A 33 -5.39 14.53 -0.66
N ILE A 34 -4.85 14.45 -1.89
CA ILE A 34 -4.51 15.66 -2.66
C ILE A 34 -5.75 16.47 -3.06
N ASN A 35 -6.90 15.81 -3.27
CA ASN A 35 -8.12 16.50 -3.69
C ASN A 35 -8.91 17.10 -2.52
N LEU A 36 -8.90 16.45 -1.35
CA LEU A 36 -9.71 16.85 -0.19
C LEU A 36 -8.93 17.61 0.88
N CYS A 37 -7.68 17.22 1.12
CA CYS A 37 -6.91 17.68 2.28
C CYS A 37 -5.88 18.76 1.93
N VAL A 38 -5.32 18.68 0.71
CA VAL A 38 -4.26 19.58 0.25
C VAL A 38 -4.55 20.01 -1.20
N PRO A 39 -5.67 20.72 -1.46
CA PRO A 39 -5.98 21.19 -2.80
C PRO A 39 -4.90 22.14 -3.31
N THR A 40 -4.78 22.28 -4.64
CA THR A 40 -3.71 23.09 -5.23
C THR A 40 -3.92 24.60 -5.02
N GLY A 41 -2.83 25.37 -5.00
CA GLY A 41 -2.83 26.84 -4.90
C GLY A 41 -2.71 27.39 -3.47
N LEU A 42 -2.72 28.73 -3.36
CA LEU A 42 -2.53 29.44 -2.08
C LEU A 42 -3.62 29.14 -1.05
N TYR A 43 -4.87 28.97 -1.50
CA TYR A 43 -5.98 28.57 -0.64
C TYR A 43 -5.70 27.24 0.05
N GLY A 44 -5.27 26.23 -0.70
CA GLY A 44 -4.95 24.92 -0.14
C GLY A 44 -3.76 24.98 0.82
N LEU A 45 -2.75 25.80 0.54
CA LEU A 45 -1.63 26.01 1.45
C LEU A 45 -2.09 26.58 2.81
N VAL A 46 -2.96 27.59 2.80
CA VAL A 46 -3.47 28.23 4.03
C VAL A 46 -4.45 27.32 4.77
N MET A 47 -5.29 26.57 4.05
CA MET A 47 -6.26 25.66 4.65
C MET A 47 -5.66 24.32 5.10
N SER A 48 -4.50 23.92 4.57
CA SER A 48 -3.80 22.67 4.94
C SER A 48 -3.65 22.45 6.45
N PRO A 49 -3.16 23.41 7.27
CA PRO A 49 -3.07 23.21 8.73
C PRO A 49 -4.43 23.03 9.42
N ILE A 50 -5.52 23.52 8.82
CA ILE A 50 -6.88 23.43 9.37
C ILE A 50 -7.53 22.11 8.96
N LEU A 51 -7.31 21.66 7.72
CA LEU A 51 -7.88 20.43 7.17
C LEU A 51 -7.09 19.18 7.59
N ALA A 52 -5.78 19.27 7.76
CA ALA A 52 -4.91 18.15 8.15
C ALA A 52 -5.37 17.40 9.42
N PRO A 53 -5.81 18.04 10.52
CA PRO A 53 -6.29 17.35 11.71
C PRO A 53 -7.68 16.72 11.57
N SER A 54 -8.41 17.00 10.48
CA SER A 54 -9.74 16.43 10.27
C SER A 54 -9.68 14.90 10.15
N LEU A 55 -10.73 14.22 10.61
CA LEU A 55 -10.78 12.77 10.74
C LEU A 55 -10.50 12.04 9.41
N HIS A 56 -11.07 12.53 8.32
CA HIS A 56 -10.90 11.91 7.01
C HIS A 56 -9.45 12.08 6.50
N CYS A 57 -8.84 13.25 6.68
CA CYS A 57 -7.45 13.49 6.31
C CYS A 57 -6.45 12.66 7.13
N GLN A 58 -6.73 12.46 8.42
CA GLN A 58 -5.91 11.59 9.27
C GLN A 58 -6.00 10.13 8.83
N THR A 59 -7.21 9.66 8.51
CA THR A 59 -7.42 8.28 8.02
C THR A 59 -6.71 8.06 6.69
N LEU A 60 -6.86 9.00 5.75
CA LEU A 60 -6.18 8.95 4.46
C LEU A 60 -4.66 8.95 4.63
N ARG A 61 -4.12 9.82 5.49
CA ARG A 61 -2.68 9.87 5.78
C ARG A 61 -2.17 8.55 6.38
N TRP A 62 -2.93 7.94 7.28
CA TRP A 62 -2.60 6.63 7.84
C TRP A 62 -2.58 5.54 6.75
N CYS A 63 -3.57 5.52 5.86
CA CYS A 63 -3.63 4.59 4.73
C CYS A 63 -2.44 4.78 3.77
N ILE A 64 -2.06 6.03 3.47
CA ILE A 64 -0.90 6.34 2.63
C ILE A 64 0.38 5.80 3.28
N TYR A 65 0.59 6.10 4.56
CA TYR A 65 1.79 5.70 5.30
C TYR A 65 1.91 4.18 5.42
N ASN A 66 0.88 3.50 5.92
CA ASN A 66 0.92 2.06 6.12
C ASN A 66 0.85 1.30 4.80
N GLY A 67 0.12 1.81 3.80
CA GLY A 67 0.10 1.24 2.46
C GLY A 67 1.47 1.30 1.79
N GLY A 68 2.19 2.42 1.90
CA GLY A 68 3.56 2.55 1.39
C GLY A 68 4.52 1.58 2.08
N ASN A 69 4.41 1.44 3.40
CA ASN A 69 5.20 0.47 4.16
C ASN A 69 4.88 -0.98 3.75
N ALA A 70 3.60 -1.32 3.59
CA ALA A 70 3.19 -2.66 3.14
C ALA A 70 3.74 -2.99 1.74
N ILE A 71 3.70 -2.05 0.80
CA ILE A 71 4.31 -2.20 -0.53
C ILE A 71 5.83 -2.36 -0.43
N THR A 72 6.49 -1.60 0.44
CA THR A 72 7.93 -1.72 0.66
C THR A 72 8.30 -3.09 1.22
N HIS A 73 7.56 -3.57 2.23
CA HIS A 73 7.76 -4.91 2.80
C HIS A 73 7.49 -6.04 1.80
N MET A 74 6.55 -5.85 0.86
CA MET A 74 6.34 -6.78 -0.26
C MET A 74 7.64 -6.97 -1.06
N TRP A 75 8.25 -5.87 -1.50
CA TRP A 75 9.48 -5.90 -2.29
C TRP A 75 10.66 -6.41 -1.50
N LEU A 76 10.78 -6.07 -0.21
CA LEU A 76 11.82 -6.60 0.66
C LEU A 76 11.71 -8.12 0.85
N THR A 77 10.49 -8.64 1.03
CA THR A 77 10.25 -10.08 1.19
C THR A 77 10.54 -10.82 -0.12
N PHE A 78 10.13 -10.25 -1.25
CA PHE A 78 10.44 -10.82 -2.56
C PHE A 78 11.95 -10.81 -2.84
N GLY A 79 12.62 -9.69 -2.56
CA GLY A 79 14.06 -9.55 -2.70
C GLY A 79 14.85 -10.51 -1.81
N SER A 80 14.47 -10.66 -0.54
CA SER A 80 15.13 -11.59 0.37
C SER A 80 14.96 -13.04 -0.07
N TRP A 81 13.77 -13.41 -0.57
CA TRP A 81 13.54 -14.74 -1.16
C TRP A 81 14.41 -14.99 -2.40
N LEU A 82 14.52 -14.00 -3.30
CA LEU A 82 15.40 -14.10 -4.47
C LEU A 82 16.86 -14.28 -4.07
N VAL A 83 17.36 -13.46 -3.15
CA VAL A 83 18.73 -13.57 -2.64
C VAL A 83 18.99 -14.94 -2.03
N ALA A 84 18.06 -15.46 -1.23
CA ALA A 84 18.18 -16.80 -0.64
C ALA A 84 18.28 -17.90 -1.72
N LYS A 85 17.56 -17.77 -2.84
CA LYS A 85 17.60 -18.77 -3.93
C LYS A 85 18.80 -18.64 -4.85
N LEU A 86 19.30 -17.42 -5.05
CA LEU A 86 20.39 -17.16 -6.00
C LEU A 86 21.77 -17.23 -5.36
N ILE A 87 21.90 -16.75 -4.12
CA ILE A 87 23.20 -16.62 -3.42
C ILE A 87 23.42 -17.78 -2.44
N LEU A 88 22.45 -18.06 -1.58
CA LEU A 88 22.60 -19.00 -0.45
C LEU A 88 22.24 -20.45 -0.81
N LYS A 89 22.66 -20.91 -2.00
CA LYS A 89 22.28 -22.17 -2.65
C LYS A 89 21.96 -23.33 -1.70
#